data_AF-A0A1S6JGH8-F1
#
_entry.id   AF-A0A1S6JGH8-F1
#
_cell.length_a   1.000
_cell.length_b   1.000
_cell.length_c   1.000
_cell.angle_alpha   90.00
_cell.angle_beta   90.00
_cell.angle_gamma   90.00
#
_symmetry.space_group_name_H-M   'P 1'
#
loop_
_entity.id
_entity.type
_entity.pdbx_description
1 polymer ?
#
loop_
_entity_poly.entity_id
_entity_poly.type
_entity_poly.pdbx_seq_one_letter_code
_entity_poly.pdbx_strand_id
1 'polypeptide(L)'
;MTGPATVPARISLSRDQLAALLAHHADVLASNLQTDATTGLPERAAGLGRAAELLGLHAEHLTAEKECPPVAELLDSMLSFRAPSGPAVLPAPVDQTAEITRLRIELGKTLAKAAADRCADYAAGLRDAADIAEQQRQFEPAFGARKSAQVSENVGILRVAEELRRRADEVQPTERPAVDLPTLAAALDGFATLLATSSRDWGVYRVDAWLYAVICGWDCEQTEHDKTCVHGALEEMQEQHGWDDDTVAKARRYRAAVRTLIEAHQDGAQQ
;
A
#
# COMPACT_ATOMS: atom_id res chain seq x y z
N MET A 1 -13.94 8.27 -41.18
CA MET A 1 -12.88 7.23 -41.20
C MET A 1 -12.44 7.02 -39.77
N THR A 2 -12.96 5.99 -39.11
CA THR A 2 -12.63 5.62 -37.73
C THR A 2 -11.36 4.76 -37.75
N GLY A 3 -10.29 5.24 -37.13
CA GLY A 3 -9.03 4.49 -37.02
C GLY A 3 -9.19 3.21 -36.19
N PRO A 4 -8.37 2.18 -36.43
CA PRO A 4 -8.44 0.93 -35.68
C PRO A 4 -8.11 1.16 -34.20
N ALA A 5 -9.00 0.70 -33.32
CA ALA A 5 -8.79 0.73 -31.87
C ALA A 5 -7.64 -0.24 -31.50
N THR A 6 -6.54 0.33 -31.01
CA THR A 6 -5.39 -0.41 -30.48
C THR A 6 -5.83 -1.16 -29.23
N VAL A 7 -5.91 -2.49 -29.30
CA VAL A 7 -6.18 -3.33 -28.13
C VAL A 7 -4.97 -3.27 -27.20
N PRO A 8 -5.12 -2.91 -25.91
CA PRO A 8 -4.00 -2.85 -24.99
C PRO A 8 -3.34 -4.23 -24.88
N ALA A 9 -2.00 -4.24 -24.97
CA ALA A 9 -1.21 -5.45 -24.86
C ALA A 9 -1.52 -6.18 -23.54
N ARG A 10 -1.83 -7.48 -23.62
CA ARG A 10 -2.00 -8.31 -22.42
C ARG A 10 -0.64 -8.47 -21.75
N ILE A 11 -0.53 -7.99 -20.53
CA ILE A 11 0.66 -8.18 -19.69
C ILE A 11 0.65 -9.64 -19.22
N SER A 12 1.62 -10.42 -19.69
CA SER A 12 1.91 -11.75 -19.16
C SER A 12 3.03 -11.63 -18.13
N LEU A 13 2.75 -12.04 -16.89
CA LEU A 13 3.78 -12.15 -15.86
C LEU A 13 4.35 -13.58 -15.87
N SER A 14 5.67 -13.72 -15.81
CA SER A 14 6.32 -14.98 -15.49
C SER A 14 6.02 -15.38 -14.03
N ARG A 15 6.26 -16.65 -13.70
CA ARG A 15 6.11 -17.17 -12.34
C ARG A 15 6.93 -16.37 -11.33
N ASP A 16 8.18 -16.10 -11.68
CA ASP A 16 9.10 -15.34 -10.83
C ASP A 16 8.68 -13.87 -10.71
N GLN A 17 8.14 -13.28 -11.78
CA GLN A 17 7.60 -11.91 -11.74
C GLN A 17 6.37 -11.80 -10.84
N LEU A 18 5.50 -12.80 -10.87
CA LEU A 18 4.34 -12.86 -9.98
C LEU A 18 4.75 -13.04 -8.52
N ALA A 19 5.70 -13.95 -8.25
CA ALA A 19 6.24 -14.17 -6.91
C ALA A 19 6.89 -12.89 -6.35
N ALA A 20 7.68 -12.18 -7.17
CA ALA A 20 8.31 -10.92 -6.80
C ALA A 20 7.31 -9.79 -6.52
N LEU A 21 6.20 -9.74 -7.28
CA LEU A 21 5.12 -8.77 -7.05
C LEU A 21 4.38 -9.04 -5.73
N LEU A 22 4.10 -10.32 -5.43
CA LEU A 22 3.44 -10.72 -4.18
C LEU A 22 4.34 -10.45 -2.97
N ALA A 23 5.64 -10.75 -3.07
CA ALA A 23 6.61 -10.45 -2.03
C ALA A 23 6.71 -8.95 -1.76
N HIS A 24 6.70 -8.12 -2.82
CA HIS A 24 6.67 -6.66 -2.70
C HIS A 24 5.48 -6.18 -1.86
N HIS A 25 4.29 -6.66 -2.19
CA HIS A 25 3.07 -6.29 -1.48
C HIS A 25 3.12 -6.74 -0.02
N ALA A 26 3.64 -7.94 0.25
CA ALA A 26 3.82 -8.43 1.61
C ALA A 26 4.77 -7.54 2.42
N ASP A 27 5.90 -7.12 1.85
CA ASP A 27 6.85 -6.20 2.51
C ASP A 27 6.26 -4.82 2.77
N VAL A 28 5.55 -4.25 1.80
CA VAL A 28 4.89 -2.94 1.95
C VAL A 28 3.84 -2.99 3.05
N LEU A 29 3.04 -4.07 3.10
CA LEU A 29 2.07 -4.28 4.17
C LEU A 29 2.74 -4.50 5.53
N ALA A 30 3.84 -5.27 5.59
CA ALA A 30 4.60 -5.47 6.81
C ALA A 30 5.16 -4.16 7.38
N SER A 31 5.74 -3.32 6.51
CA SER A 31 6.29 -2.01 6.88
C SER A 31 5.21 -1.05 7.40
N ASN A 32 4.05 -1.02 6.75
CA ASN A 32 2.91 -0.21 7.21
C ASN A 32 2.41 -0.67 8.58
N LEU A 33 2.30 -1.99 8.79
CA LEU A 33 1.87 -2.55 10.07
C LEU A 33 2.87 -2.31 11.20
N GLN A 34 4.18 -2.33 10.91
CA GLN A 34 5.23 -1.95 11.87
C GLN A 34 5.14 -0.48 12.24
N THR A 35 4.91 0.40 11.26
CA THR A 35 4.73 1.84 11.50
C THR A 35 3.51 2.09 12.39
N ASP A 36 2.39 1.40 12.13
CA ASP A 36 1.17 1.48 12.95
C ASP A 36 1.36 0.86 14.35
N ALA A 37 2.14 -0.22 14.48
CA ALA A 37 2.48 -0.81 15.78
C ALA A 37 3.32 0.15 16.65
N THR A 38 4.13 1.00 16.01
CA THR A 38 5.01 1.95 16.68
C THR A 38 4.29 3.26 17.06
N THR A 39 3.25 3.63 16.30
CA THR A 39 2.53 4.91 16.45
C THR A 39 1.12 4.79 17.02
N GLY A 40 0.57 3.57 17.11
CA GLY A 40 -0.79 3.28 17.57
C GLY A 40 -0.95 3.10 19.08
N LEU A 41 -2.21 2.98 19.53
CA LEU A 41 -2.55 2.69 20.93
C LEU A 41 -1.97 1.32 21.38
N PRO A 42 -1.45 1.20 22.62
CA PRO A 42 -0.70 0.03 23.07
C PRO A 42 -1.48 -1.30 22.99
N GLU A 43 -2.82 -1.27 23.10
CA GLU A 43 -3.67 -2.46 23.00
C GLU A 43 -3.74 -3.05 21.57
N ARG A 44 -3.42 -2.28 20.53
CA ARG A 44 -3.39 -2.73 19.12
C ARG A 44 -1.98 -3.11 18.65
N ALA A 45 -0.93 -2.70 19.36
CA ALA A 45 0.46 -2.85 18.93
C ALA A 45 0.94 -4.32 18.87
N ALA A 46 0.49 -5.17 19.80
CA ALA A 46 0.95 -6.56 19.89
C ALA A 46 0.49 -7.44 18.70
N GLY A 47 -0.72 -7.20 18.17
CA GLY A 47 -1.25 -7.94 17.01
C GLY A 47 -0.63 -7.49 15.68
N LEU A 48 -0.34 -6.19 15.56
CA LEU A 48 0.21 -5.58 14.34
C LEU A 48 1.68 -5.98 14.11
N GLY A 49 2.50 -6.02 15.18
CA GLY A 49 3.89 -6.48 15.08
C GLY A 49 4.01 -7.92 14.58
N ARG A 50 3.17 -8.82 15.11
CA ARG A 50 3.15 -10.23 14.69
C ARG A 50 2.65 -10.41 13.25
N ALA A 51 1.65 -9.62 12.83
CA ALA A 51 1.16 -9.63 11.46
C ALA A 51 2.25 -9.15 10.47
N ALA A 52 3.02 -8.12 10.85
CA ALA A 52 4.13 -7.65 10.05
C ALA A 52 5.26 -8.68 9.92
N GLU A 53 5.64 -9.36 11.01
CA GLU A 53 6.61 -10.47 10.96
C GLU A 53 6.14 -11.59 10.04
N LEU A 54 4.88 -11.99 10.12
CA LEU A 54 4.33 -13.05 9.27
C LEU A 54 4.32 -12.68 7.79
N LEU A 55 4.07 -11.40 7.47
CA LEU A 55 4.13 -10.90 6.10
C LEU A 55 5.57 -10.82 5.59
N GLY A 56 6.53 -10.42 6.43
CA GLY A 56 7.96 -10.48 6.11
C GLY A 56 8.43 -11.90 5.80
N LEU A 57 8.05 -12.87 6.64
CA LEU A 57 8.31 -14.29 6.38
C LEU A 57 7.65 -14.80 5.09
N HIS A 58 6.47 -14.26 4.73
CA HIS A 58 5.82 -14.59 3.46
C HIS A 58 6.58 -14.02 2.26
N ALA A 59 7.06 -12.78 2.35
CA ALA A 59 7.91 -12.18 1.33
C ALA A 59 9.18 -13.00 1.12
N GLU A 60 9.84 -13.40 2.22
CA GLU A 60 11.03 -14.26 2.19
C GLU A 60 10.75 -15.61 1.49
N HIS A 61 9.65 -16.29 1.84
CA HIS A 61 9.29 -17.56 1.20
C HIS A 61 8.93 -17.43 -0.28
N LEU A 62 8.32 -16.31 -0.69
CA LEU A 62 7.99 -16.02 -2.08
C LEU A 62 9.24 -15.73 -2.93
N THR A 63 10.34 -15.30 -2.30
CA THR A 63 11.60 -14.98 -2.99
C THR A 63 12.71 -16.00 -2.77
N ALA A 64 12.47 -17.08 -2.02
CA ALA A 64 13.48 -18.10 -1.74
C ALA A 64 13.93 -18.82 -3.02
N GLU A 65 15.22 -19.18 -3.10
CA GLU A 65 15.79 -19.92 -4.25
C GLU A 65 15.04 -21.22 -4.56
N LYS A 66 14.47 -21.84 -3.52
CA LYS A 66 13.63 -23.02 -3.63
C LYS A 66 12.24 -22.70 -3.08
N GLU A 67 11.26 -22.71 -3.97
CA GLU A 67 9.85 -22.57 -3.59
C GLU A 67 9.48 -23.64 -2.55
N CYS A 68 8.91 -23.19 -1.44
CA CYS A 68 8.29 -24.11 -0.50
C CYS A 68 6.94 -24.60 -1.07
N PRO A 69 6.47 -25.81 -0.69
CA PRO A 69 5.24 -26.37 -1.27
C PRO A 69 4.01 -25.45 -1.23
N PRO A 70 3.74 -24.68 -0.15
CA PRO A 70 2.63 -23.73 -0.12
C PRO A 70 2.77 -22.57 -1.12
N VAL A 71 3.99 -22.06 -1.33
CA VAL A 71 4.26 -20.99 -2.32
C VAL A 71 4.11 -21.54 -3.73
N ALA A 72 4.61 -22.75 -3.98
CA ALA A 72 4.47 -23.39 -5.27
C ALA A 72 2.99 -23.60 -5.66
N GLU A 73 2.18 -24.08 -4.72
CA GLU A 73 0.73 -24.27 -4.89
C GLU A 73 -0.01 -22.96 -5.14
N LEU A 74 0.33 -21.89 -4.41
CA LEU A 74 -0.23 -20.56 -4.62
C LEU A 74 0.09 -20.02 -6.02
N LEU A 75 1.36 -20.06 -6.42
CA LEU A 75 1.80 -19.55 -7.73
C LEU A 75 1.22 -20.39 -8.87
N ASP A 76 1.17 -21.71 -8.72
CA ASP A 76 0.50 -22.59 -9.68
C ASP A 76 -0.97 -22.25 -9.81
N SER A 77 -1.68 -22.02 -8.70
CA SER A 77 -3.08 -21.59 -8.71
C SER A 77 -3.28 -20.26 -9.44
N MET A 78 -2.38 -19.30 -9.29
CA MET A 78 -2.51 -17.98 -9.92
C MET A 78 -2.11 -17.97 -11.40
N LEU A 79 -1.14 -18.77 -11.81
CA LEU A 79 -0.67 -18.86 -13.19
C LEU A 79 -1.54 -19.79 -14.05
N SER A 80 -2.11 -20.83 -13.44
CA SER A 80 -3.08 -21.72 -14.11
C SER A 80 -4.46 -21.08 -14.25
N PHE A 81 -4.71 -19.95 -13.57
CA PHE A 81 -5.92 -19.16 -13.71
C PHE A 81 -5.99 -18.52 -15.12
N ARG A 82 -6.63 -19.20 -16.08
CA ARG A 82 -6.92 -18.66 -17.40
C ARG A 82 -8.14 -17.74 -17.35
N ALA A 83 -7.91 -16.43 -17.44
CA ALA A 83 -8.98 -15.51 -17.81
C ALA A 83 -9.40 -15.80 -19.28
N PRO A 84 -10.70 -15.99 -19.58
CA PRO A 84 -11.14 -16.35 -20.94
C PRO A 84 -10.70 -15.30 -21.97
N SER A 85 -10.20 -15.76 -23.12
CA SER A 85 -9.41 -14.96 -24.07
C SER A 85 -9.96 -14.99 -25.51
N GLY A 86 -10.70 -13.94 -25.92
CA GLY A 86 -11.05 -13.65 -27.34
C GLY A 86 -12.22 -12.65 -27.52
N PRO A 87 -12.33 -11.89 -28.65
CA PRO A 87 -13.51 -11.09 -28.98
C PRO A 87 -14.67 -12.01 -29.39
N ALA A 88 -15.83 -11.80 -28.76
CA ALA A 88 -17.01 -12.65 -28.88
C ALA A 88 -17.70 -12.53 -30.25
N VAL A 89 -17.34 -13.39 -31.22
CA VAL A 89 -18.39 -14.07 -32.03
C VAL A 89 -18.50 -15.45 -31.45
N LEU A 90 -19.50 -15.60 -30.59
CA LEU A 90 -19.70 -16.82 -29.85
C LEU A 90 -20.47 -17.83 -30.72
N PRO A 91 -20.03 -19.10 -30.85
CA PRO A 91 -20.99 -20.18 -30.98
C PRO A 91 -21.76 -20.20 -29.66
N ALA A 92 -23.06 -19.89 -29.70
CA ALA A 92 -23.92 -19.68 -28.51
C ALA A 92 -23.46 -20.46 -27.26
N PRO A 93 -22.71 -19.82 -26.34
CA PRO A 93 -22.14 -20.45 -25.17
C PRO A 93 -22.93 -19.90 -23.99
N VAL A 94 -23.69 -20.80 -23.41
CA VAL A 94 -24.39 -20.53 -22.17
C VAL A 94 -23.32 -20.38 -21.07
N ASP A 95 -23.35 -19.26 -20.36
CA ASP A 95 -22.91 -19.05 -18.97
C ASP A 95 -21.52 -18.47 -18.58
N GLN A 96 -20.54 -18.24 -19.47
CA GLN A 96 -19.24 -17.66 -19.02
C GLN A 96 -19.28 -16.16 -18.66
N THR A 97 -20.13 -15.37 -19.33
CA THR A 97 -20.34 -13.95 -19.00
C THR A 97 -21.02 -13.80 -17.64
N ALA A 98 -21.90 -14.75 -17.29
CA ALA A 98 -22.54 -14.79 -15.99
C ALA A 98 -21.51 -15.08 -14.89
N GLU A 99 -20.57 -16.00 -15.12
CA GLU A 99 -19.54 -16.36 -14.14
C GLU A 99 -18.55 -15.20 -13.87
N ILE A 100 -18.07 -14.50 -14.91
CA ILE A 100 -17.21 -13.31 -14.72
C ILE A 100 -17.97 -12.17 -14.04
N THR A 101 -19.24 -11.97 -14.40
CA THR A 101 -20.09 -10.96 -13.77
C THR A 101 -20.33 -11.31 -12.30
N ARG A 102 -20.55 -12.59 -11.99
CA ARG A 102 -20.69 -13.12 -10.63
C ARG A 102 -19.43 -12.88 -9.82
N LEU A 103 -18.25 -13.23 -10.34
CA LEU A 103 -16.97 -13.04 -9.64
C LEU A 103 -16.66 -11.57 -9.37
N ARG A 104 -16.96 -10.66 -10.30
CA ARG A 104 -16.82 -9.21 -10.08
C ARG A 104 -17.80 -8.69 -9.02
N ILE A 105 -19.03 -9.17 -9.03
CA ILE A 105 -20.02 -8.86 -8.00
C ILE A 105 -19.55 -9.38 -6.63
N GLU A 106 -18.96 -10.57 -6.59
CA GLU A 106 -18.48 -11.21 -5.37
C GLU A 106 -17.22 -10.51 -4.81
N LEU A 107 -16.29 -10.10 -5.67
CA LEU A 107 -15.16 -9.26 -5.29
C LEU A 107 -15.62 -7.86 -4.81
N GLY A 108 -16.59 -7.25 -5.49
CA GLY A 108 -17.18 -5.99 -5.06
C GLY A 108 -17.86 -6.11 -3.68
N LYS A 109 -18.59 -7.20 -3.44
CA LYS A 109 -19.23 -7.50 -2.14
C LYS A 109 -18.20 -7.72 -1.03
N THR A 110 -17.11 -8.44 -1.30
CA THR A 110 -16.07 -8.70 -0.29
C THR A 110 -15.30 -7.43 0.06
N LEU A 111 -14.97 -6.59 -0.93
CA LEU A 111 -14.35 -5.29 -0.68
C LEU A 111 -15.28 -4.32 0.06
N ALA A 112 -16.56 -4.28 -0.31
CA ALA A 112 -17.57 -3.49 0.40
C ALA A 112 -17.75 -3.97 1.85
N LYS A 113 -17.78 -5.28 2.07
CA LYS A 113 -17.82 -5.88 3.41
C LYS A 113 -16.59 -5.50 4.22
N ALA A 114 -15.39 -5.65 3.68
CA ALA A 114 -14.15 -5.29 4.38
C ALA A 114 -14.09 -3.78 4.70
N ALA A 115 -14.64 -2.92 3.83
CA ALA A 115 -14.77 -1.48 4.11
C ALA A 115 -15.79 -1.21 5.23
N ALA A 116 -16.93 -1.89 5.21
CA ALA A 116 -17.94 -1.80 6.26
C ALA A 116 -17.41 -2.29 7.62
N ASP A 117 -16.68 -3.40 7.65
CA ASP A 117 -16.07 -3.97 8.85
C ASP A 117 -15.07 -2.96 9.46
N ARG A 118 -14.20 -2.34 8.64
CA ARG A 118 -13.29 -1.27 9.11
C ARG A 118 -14.02 -0.04 9.64
N CYS A 119 -15.12 0.36 9.00
CA CYS A 119 -15.95 1.46 9.47
C CYS A 119 -16.60 1.13 10.82
N ALA A 120 -17.08 -0.10 10.98
CA ALA A 120 -17.65 -0.59 12.23
C ALA A 120 -16.61 -0.62 13.35
N ASP A 121 -15.39 -1.11 13.08
CA ASP A 121 -14.29 -1.14 14.06
C ASP A 121 -13.85 0.27 14.48
N TYR A 122 -13.81 1.21 13.53
CA TYR A 122 -13.49 2.61 13.82
C TYR A 122 -14.60 3.28 14.65
N ALA A 123 -15.87 3.06 14.28
CA ALA A 123 -17.01 3.56 15.03
C ALA A 123 -17.08 2.97 16.45
N ALA A 124 -16.75 1.69 16.62
CA ALA A 124 -16.63 1.05 17.92
C ALA A 124 -15.54 1.72 18.78
N GLY A 125 -14.34 1.94 18.22
CA GLY A 125 -13.26 2.63 18.93
C GLY A 125 -13.61 4.07 19.34
N LEU A 126 -14.40 4.79 18.54
CA LEU A 126 -14.90 6.12 18.90
C LEU A 126 -15.92 6.07 20.05
N ARG A 127 -16.78 5.06 20.10
CA ARG A 127 -17.73 4.85 21.21
C ARG A 127 -16.99 4.49 22.50
N ASP A 128 -16.01 3.59 22.42
CA ASP A 128 -15.16 3.24 23.57
C ASP A 128 -14.43 4.47 24.12
N ALA A 129 -13.88 5.32 23.24
CA ALA A 129 -13.25 6.57 23.63
C ALA A 129 -14.23 7.57 24.29
N ALA A 130 -15.48 7.61 23.82
CA ALA A 130 -16.52 8.44 24.44
C ALA A 130 -16.85 7.98 25.86
N ASP A 131 -16.93 6.67 26.07
CA ASP A 131 -17.21 6.09 27.38
C ASP A 131 -16.03 6.29 28.35
N ILE A 132 -14.80 6.13 27.87
CA ILE A 132 -13.59 6.46 28.64
C ILE A 132 -13.59 7.95 29.03
N ALA A 133 -13.90 8.84 28.10
CA ALA A 133 -13.99 10.28 28.38
C ALA A 133 -15.02 10.54 29.49
N GLU A 134 -16.22 9.95 29.38
CA GLU A 134 -17.29 10.14 30.37
C GLU A 134 -16.93 9.60 31.78
N GLN A 135 -16.10 8.55 31.85
CA GLN A 135 -15.56 8.00 33.10
C GLN A 135 -14.53 8.92 33.78
N GLN A 136 -13.89 9.84 33.05
CA GLN A 136 -12.93 10.81 33.61
C GLN A 136 -13.60 11.94 34.41
N ARG A 137 -14.93 11.97 34.48
CA ARG A 137 -15.65 12.96 35.30
C ARG A 137 -15.30 12.79 36.78
N GLN A 138 -14.99 13.89 37.44
CA GLN A 138 -14.76 13.91 38.87
C GLN A 138 -16.08 14.16 39.60
N PHE A 139 -16.43 13.27 40.52
CA PHE A 139 -17.66 13.34 41.32
C PHE A 139 -17.39 13.63 42.80
N GLU A 140 -16.13 13.63 43.21
CA GLU A 140 -15.71 13.99 44.55
C GLU A 140 -16.13 15.45 44.86
N PRO A 141 -16.68 15.72 46.05
CA PRO A 141 -17.09 17.08 46.41
C PRO A 141 -15.92 18.06 46.42
N ALA A 142 -15.96 19.06 45.55
CA ALA A 142 -15.07 20.22 45.64
C ALA A 142 -15.76 21.43 46.26
N PHE A 143 -14.95 22.30 46.87
CA PHE A 143 -15.40 23.49 47.58
C PHE A 143 -14.71 24.75 47.04
N GLY A 144 -15.32 25.91 47.27
CA GLY A 144 -14.78 27.20 46.84
C GLY A 144 -14.55 27.29 45.33
N ALA A 145 -13.47 27.96 44.91
CA ALA A 145 -13.15 28.19 43.50
C ALA A 145 -12.98 26.90 42.67
N ARG A 146 -12.58 25.78 43.30
CA ARG A 146 -12.43 24.48 42.63
C ARG A 146 -13.76 23.92 42.14
N LYS A 147 -14.87 24.19 42.84
CA LYS A 147 -16.20 23.69 42.46
C LYS A 147 -16.61 24.16 41.06
N SER A 148 -16.43 25.45 40.77
CA SER A 148 -16.77 26.01 39.46
C SER A 148 -15.88 25.44 38.34
N ALA A 149 -14.58 25.23 38.62
CA ALA A 149 -13.66 24.60 37.67
C ALA A 149 -14.04 23.15 37.37
N GLN A 150 -14.32 22.35 38.41
CA GLN A 150 -14.75 20.95 38.28
C GLN A 150 -16.05 20.82 37.46
N VAL A 151 -17.02 21.71 37.68
CA VAL A 151 -18.26 21.73 36.90
C VAL A 151 -17.97 22.03 35.42
N SER A 152 -17.13 23.03 35.14
CA SER A 152 -16.74 23.37 33.76
C SER A 152 -15.98 22.24 33.07
N GLU A 153 -15.08 21.56 33.78
CA GLU A 153 -14.32 20.41 33.29
C GLU A 153 -15.25 19.24 32.94
N ASN A 154 -16.18 18.89 33.85
CA ASN A 154 -17.17 17.83 33.61
C ASN A 154 -18.08 18.13 32.40
N VAL A 155 -18.46 19.40 32.20
CA VAL A 155 -19.23 19.82 31.01
C VAL A 155 -18.38 19.69 29.74
N GLY A 156 -17.10 20.07 29.80
CA GLY A 156 -16.17 19.90 28.68
C GLY A 156 -16.00 18.44 28.27
N ILE A 157 -15.84 17.55 29.26
CA ILE A 157 -15.76 16.10 29.08
C ILE A 157 -17.01 15.55 28.39
N LEU A 158 -18.21 15.96 28.83
CA LEU A 158 -19.47 15.52 28.22
C LEU A 158 -19.59 15.96 26.76
N ARG A 159 -19.12 17.17 26.42
CA ARG A 159 -19.11 17.65 25.02
C ARG A 159 -18.18 16.83 24.14
N VAL A 160 -17.02 16.43 24.66
CA VAL A 160 -16.08 15.57 23.94
C VAL A 160 -16.68 14.18 23.71
N ALA A 161 -17.29 13.58 24.75
CA ALA A 161 -17.96 12.29 24.62
C ALA A 161 -19.09 12.32 23.58
N GLU A 162 -19.90 13.38 23.57
CA GLU A 162 -20.97 13.57 22.58
C GLU A 162 -20.42 13.70 21.14
N GLU A 163 -19.37 14.48 20.95
CA GLU A 163 -18.72 14.64 19.64
C GLU A 163 -18.13 13.33 19.12
N LEU A 164 -17.56 12.50 20.00
CA LEU A 164 -17.04 11.19 19.64
C LEU A 164 -18.17 10.24 19.21
N ARG A 165 -19.30 10.24 19.92
CA ARG A 165 -20.50 9.46 19.54
C ARG A 165 -21.07 9.92 18.20
N ARG A 166 -21.20 11.23 18.00
CA ARG A 166 -21.63 11.83 16.73
C ARG A 166 -20.73 11.38 15.58
N ARG A 167 -19.40 11.43 15.75
CA ARG A 167 -18.45 10.96 14.74
C ARG A 167 -18.56 9.46 14.47
N ALA A 168 -18.84 8.65 15.49
CA ALA A 168 -19.06 7.21 15.34
C ALA A 168 -20.30 6.90 14.49
N ASP A 169 -21.35 7.72 14.62
CA ASP A 169 -22.59 7.57 13.85
C ASP A 169 -22.46 8.08 12.41
N GLU A 170 -21.52 9.00 12.16
CA GLU A 170 -21.22 9.55 10.84
C GLU A 170 -20.22 8.71 10.03
N VAL A 171 -19.62 7.65 10.60
CA VAL A 171 -18.70 6.78 9.86
C VAL A 171 -19.47 6.03 8.77
N GLN A 172 -19.32 6.48 7.53
CA GLN A 172 -19.80 5.76 6.36
C GLN A 172 -18.63 5.28 5.49
N PRO A 173 -18.75 4.10 4.87
CA PRO A 173 -17.79 3.66 3.87
C PRO A 173 -17.88 4.62 2.68
N THR A 174 -16.96 5.57 2.62
CA THR A 174 -16.80 6.42 1.45
C THR A 174 -16.31 5.53 0.30
N GLU A 175 -17.04 5.50 -0.81
CA GLU A 175 -16.58 4.90 -2.06
C GLU A 175 -15.24 5.55 -2.42
N ARG A 176 -14.12 4.86 -2.15
CA ARG A 176 -12.82 5.27 -2.67
C ARG A 176 -12.86 5.04 -4.18
N PRO A 177 -12.60 6.06 -5.03
CA PRO A 177 -12.38 5.80 -6.43
C PRO A 177 -11.17 4.86 -6.52
N ALA A 178 -11.29 3.81 -7.34
CA ALA A 178 -10.16 2.96 -7.67
C ALA A 178 -9.04 3.86 -8.20
N VAL A 179 -7.84 3.79 -7.59
CA VAL A 179 -6.66 4.50 -8.13
C VAL A 179 -6.39 3.88 -9.50
N ASP A 180 -6.63 4.64 -10.56
CA ASP A 180 -6.29 4.19 -11.90
C ASP A 180 -4.77 4.32 -12.12
N LEU A 181 -4.25 3.49 -13.04
CA LEU A 181 -2.81 3.47 -13.36
C LEU A 181 -2.26 4.84 -13.79
N PRO A 182 -3.00 5.68 -14.56
CA PRO A 182 -2.55 7.04 -14.87
C PRO A 182 -2.38 7.92 -13.64
N THR A 183 -3.29 7.87 -12.67
CA THR A 183 -3.18 8.63 -11.42
C THR A 183 -1.96 8.19 -10.61
N LEU A 184 -1.70 6.88 -10.55
CA LEU A 184 -0.51 6.35 -9.89
C LEU A 184 0.79 6.78 -10.58
N ALA A 185 0.82 6.75 -11.92
CA ALA A 185 1.98 7.18 -12.70
C ALA A 185 2.30 8.66 -12.48
N ALA A 186 1.30 9.53 -12.55
CA ALA A 186 1.46 10.96 -12.28
C ALA A 186 1.94 11.23 -10.85
N ALA A 187 1.43 10.47 -9.86
CA ALA A 187 1.87 10.60 -8.47
C ALA A 187 3.34 10.18 -8.29
N LEU A 188 3.76 9.08 -8.92
CA LEU A 188 5.15 8.61 -8.87
C LEU A 188 6.11 9.57 -9.58
N ASP A 189 5.70 10.16 -10.71
CA ASP A 189 6.49 11.17 -11.44
C ASP A 189 6.69 12.45 -10.60
N GLY A 190 5.60 12.96 -10.01
CA GLY A 190 5.67 14.09 -9.08
C GLY A 190 6.54 13.79 -7.86
N PHE A 191 6.46 12.57 -7.34
CA PHE A 191 7.29 12.15 -6.20
C PHE A 191 8.77 12.04 -6.56
N ALA A 192 9.11 11.46 -7.72
CA ALA A 192 10.47 11.43 -8.24
C ALA A 192 11.07 12.83 -8.37
N THR A 193 10.28 13.80 -8.86
CA THR A 193 10.70 15.21 -8.95
C THR A 193 10.98 15.80 -7.57
N LEU A 194 10.13 15.53 -6.57
CA LEU A 194 10.33 16.02 -5.20
C LEU A 194 11.59 15.43 -4.56
N LEU A 195 11.82 14.13 -4.72
CA LEU A 195 13.02 13.47 -4.20
C LEU A 195 14.29 14.04 -4.85
N ALA A 196 14.31 14.17 -6.17
CA ALA A 196 15.47 14.63 -6.94
C ALA A 196 15.82 16.10 -6.70
N THR A 197 14.83 16.95 -6.39
CA THR A 197 15.03 18.38 -6.13
C THR A 197 15.19 18.71 -4.65
N SER A 198 15.02 17.72 -3.77
CA SER A 198 15.23 17.89 -2.34
C SER A 198 16.72 18.07 -2.03
N SER A 199 17.03 19.00 -1.11
CA SER A 199 18.39 19.16 -0.56
C SER A 199 18.74 18.11 0.49
N ARG A 200 17.82 17.20 0.80
CA ARG A 200 18.05 16.10 1.73
C ARG A 200 19.10 15.14 1.16
N ASP A 201 20.04 14.76 2.00
CA ASP A 201 20.94 13.65 1.67
C ASP A 201 20.19 12.31 1.89
N TRP A 202 19.71 11.75 0.78
CA TRP A 202 18.95 10.50 0.76
C TRP A 202 19.81 9.27 1.06
N GLY A 203 21.14 9.37 0.97
CA GLY A 203 22.05 8.27 1.27
C GLY A 203 22.27 8.03 2.77
N VAL A 204 21.91 8.98 3.64
CA VAL A 204 22.21 8.91 5.09
C VAL A 204 21.46 7.79 5.80
N TYR A 205 20.16 7.62 5.51
CA TYR A 205 19.30 6.66 6.19
C TYR A 205 18.92 5.51 5.26
N ARG A 206 18.99 4.28 5.77
CA ARG A 206 18.74 3.06 4.98
C ARG A 206 17.41 3.06 4.22
N VAL A 207 16.32 3.52 4.84
CA VAL A 207 14.99 3.56 4.21
C VAL A 207 14.91 4.65 3.15
N ASP A 208 15.51 5.81 3.42
CA ASP A 208 15.56 6.92 2.46
C ASP A 208 16.39 6.53 1.23
N ALA A 209 17.52 5.84 1.46
CA ALA A 209 18.38 5.36 0.40
C ALA A 209 17.66 4.33 -0.47
N TRP A 210 16.90 3.43 0.16
CA TRP A 210 16.07 2.46 -0.56
C TRP A 210 14.97 3.13 -1.37
N LEU A 211 14.28 4.12 -0.80
CA LEU A 211 13.21 4.85 -1.47
C LEU A 211 13.75 5.59 -2.71
N TYR A 212 14.89 6.25 -2.56
CA TYR A 212 15.57 6.91 -3.66
C TYR A 212 16.01 5.90 -4.73
N ALA A 213 16.50 4.73 -4.34
CA ALA A 213 16.89 3.65 -5.27
C ALA A 213 15.73 3.20 -6.15
N VAL A 214 14.53 3.05 -5.57
CA VAL A 214 13.35 2.58 -6.28
C VAL A 214 12.72 3.66 -7.16
N ILE A 215 12.67 4.90 -6.67
CA ILE A 215 11.95 5.97 -7.36
C ILE A 215 12.85 6.70 -8.38
N CYS A 216 14.06 7.09 -7.97
CA CYS A 216 14.98 7.89 -8.78
C CYS A 216 16.10 7.03 -9.41
N GLY A 217 16.53 5.97 -8.72
CA GLY A 217 17.69 5.18 -9.11
C GLY A 217 19.00 5.78 -8.60
N TRP A 218 19.93 4.91 -8.18
CA TRP A 218 21.32 5.28 -7.90
C TRP A 218 22.26 4.96 -9.06
N ASP A 219 21.85 4.03 -9.93
CA ASP A 219 22.62 3.67 -11.12
C ASP A 219 22.54 4.76 -12.19
N CYS A 220 23.60 4.89 -12.98
CA CYS A 220 23.61 5.70 -14.20
C CYS A 220 22.71 5.01 -15.25
N GLU A 221 21.55 5.59 -15.57
CA GLU A 221 20.57 4.98 -16.49
C GLU A 221 20.73 5.40 -17.97
N GLN A 222 21.76 6.20 -18.28
CA GLN A 222 22.02 6.66 -19.64
C GLN A 222 22.58 5.52 -20.50
N THR A 223 22.19 5.46 -21.77
CA THR A 223 22.72 4.47 -22.73
C THR A 223 24.09 4.85 -23.31
N GLU A 224 24.45 6.14 -23.21
CA GLU A 224 25.76 6.66 -23.61
C GLU A 224 26.41 7.31 -22.40
N HIS A 225 27.64 6.88 -22.07
CA HIS A 225 28.38 7.41 -20.93
C HIS A 225 29.57 8.24 -21.41
N ASP A 226 29.67 9.47 -20.93
CA ASP A 226 30.93 10.21 -21.01
C ASP A 226 31.83 9.87 -19.82
N LYS A 227 33.02 10.47 -19.78
CA LYS A 227 34.04 10.21 -18.74
C LYS A 227 33.63 10.72 -17.34
N THR A 228 32.45 11.35 -17.21
CA THR A 228 31.94 11.92 -15.96
C THR A 228 30.77 11.13 -15.36
N CYS A 229 30.28 10.07 -16.01
CA CYS A 229 29.28 9.19 -15.39
C CYS A 229 29.88 8.51 -14.16
N VAL A 230 29.30 8.84 -13.00
CA VAL A 230 29.65 8.26 -11.70
C VAL A 230 28.99 6.88 -11.63
N HIS A 231 29.77 5.85 -11.95
CA HIS A 231 29.39 4.47 -11.67
C HIS A 231 29.70 4.18 -10.20
N GLY A 232 28.90 3.34 -9.53
CA GLY A 232 29.20 2.89 -8.18
C GLY A 232 28.34 3.48 -7.07
N ALA A 233 27.43 4.43 -7.35
CA ALA A 233 26.62 5.03 -6.28
C ALA A 233 25.65 4.01 -5.64
N LEU A 234 25.13 3.06 -6.42
CA LEU A 234 24.30 1.99 -5.86
C LEU A 234 25.14 1.02 -5.04
N GLU A 235 26.35 0.70 -5.50
CA GLU A 235 27.32 -0.13 -4.80
C GLU A 235 27.82 0.52 -3.50
N GLU A 236 28.00 1.85 -3.47
CA GLU A 236 28.31 2.61 -2.26
C GLU A 236 27.15 2.54 -1.26
N MET A 237 25.90 2.73 -1.72
CA MET A 237 24.72 2.56 -0.87
C MET A 237 24.58 1.11 -0.37
N GLN A 238 24.95 0.15 -1.21
CA GLN A 238 24.96 -1.26 -0.86
C GLN A 238 25.92 -1.53 0.30
N GLU A 239 27.17 -1.08 0.19
CA GLU A 239 28.16 -1.22 1.24
C GLU A 239 27.76 -0.46 2.51
N GLN A 240 27.35 0.80 2.37
CA GLN A 240 27.02 1.68 3.49
C GLN A 240 25.85 1.15 4.33
N HIS A 241 24.83 0.61 3.69
CA HIS A 241 23.63 0.12 4.37
C HIS A 241 23.65 -1.38 4.62
N GLY A 242 24.69 -2.11 4.17
CA GLY A 242 24.75 -3.55 4.26
C GLY A 242 23.62 -4.22 3.50
N TRP A 243 23.36 -3.77 2.26
CA TRP A 243 22.49 -4.47 1.33
C TRP A 243 23.27 -5.63 0.70
N ASP A 244 22.61 -6.77 0.56
CA ASP A 244 23.13 -7.86 -0.26
C ASP A 244 22.84 -7.60 -1.74
N ASP A 245 23.47 -8.41 -2.60
CA ASP A 245 23.30 -8.33 -4.05
C ASP A 245 21.83 -8.50 -4.46
N ASP A 246 21.06 -9.27 -3.69
CA ASP A 246 19.62 -9.50 -3.92
C ASP A 246 18.77 -8.26 -3.66
N THR A 247 19.09 -7.52 -2.59
CA THR A 247 18.47 -6.24 -2.26
C THR A 247 18.76 -5.23 -3.38
N VAL A 248 20.00 -5.16 -3.86
CA VAL A 248 20.38 -4.31 -5.00
C VAL A 248 19.66 -4.71 -6.28
N ALA A 249 19.59 -6.01 -6.58
CA ALA A 249 18.85 -6.52 -7.72
C ALA A 249 17.34 -6.20 -7.62
N LYS A 250 16.78 -6.24 -6.40
CA LYS A 250 15.38 -5.86 -6.13
C LYS A 250 15.14 -4.37 -6.35
N ALA A 251 16.03 -3.50 -5.89
CA ALA A 251 15.95 -2.06 -6.17
C ALA A 251 15.93 -1.78 -7.68
N ARG A 252 16.86 -2.40 -8.43
CA ARG A 252 16.93 -2.29 -9.91
C ARG A 252 15.63 -2.74 -10.59
N ARG A 253 15.05 -3.86 -10.15
CA ARG A 253 13.76 -4.36 -10.69
C ARG A 253 12.62 -3.37 -10.43
N TYR A 254 12.49 -2.84 -9.22
CA TYR A 254 11.42 -1.89 -8.90
C TYR A 254 11.62 -0.56 -9.62
N ARG A 255 12.87 -0.09 -9.73
CA ARG A 255 13.19 1.10 -10.51
C ARG A 255 12.79 0.95 -11.98
N ALA A 256 13.08 -0.19 -12.59
CA ALA A 256 12.65 -0.48 -13.95
C ALA A 256 11.11 -0.43 -14.09
N ALA A 257 10.37 -1.00 -13.14
CA ALA A 257 8.90 -0.98 -13.16
C ALA A 257 8.33 0.44 -12.99
N VAL A 258 8.86 1.22 -12.04
CA VAL A 258 8.47 2.63 -11.82
C VAL A 258 8.76 3.45 -13.08
N ARG A 259 9.94 3.27 -13.67
CA ARG A 259 10.34 3.96 -14.90
C ARG A 259 9.40 3.64 -16.06
N THR A 260 9.12 2.36 -16.31
CA THR A 260 8.19 1.96 -17.38
C THR A 260 6.81 2.58 -17.20
N LEU A 261 6.33 2.68 -15.95
CA LEU A 261 5.03 3.28 -15.65
C LEU A 261 5.02 4.80 -15.93
N ILE A 262 6.08 5.51 -15.54
CA ILE A 262 6.22 6.95 -15.75
C ILE A 262 6.41 7.27 -17.24
N GLU A 263 7.29 6.55 -17.94
CA GLU A 263 7.54 6.73 -19.38
C GLU A 263 6.27 6.48 -20.20
N ALA A 264 5.54 5.38 -19.92
CA ALA A 264 4.28 5.09 -20.61
C ALA A 264 3.21 6.18 -20.38
N HIS A 265 3.23 6.86 -19.23
CA HIS A 265 2.34 7.98 -18.94
C HIS A 265 2.76 9.24 -19.70
N GLN A 266 4.05 9.56 -19.74
CA GLN A 266 4.59 10.72 -20.44
C GLN A 266 4.38 10.62 -21.97
N ASP A 267 4.61 9.44 -22.54
CA ASP A 267 4.39 9.18 -23.97
C ASP A 267 2.90 9.27 -24.35
N GLY A 268 2.00 8.82 -23.46
CA GLY A 268 0.56 8.93 -23.63
C GLY A 268 0.02 10.36 -23.47
N ALA A 269 0.74 11.24 -22.78
CA ALA A 269 0.39 12.65 -22.62
C ALA A 269 0.90 13.54 -23.77
N GLN A 270 1.84 13.05 -24.59
CA GLN A 270 2.44 13.77 -25.72
C GLN A 270 1.77 13.47 -27.08
N GLN A 271 0.83 12.52 -27.15
CA GLN A 271 0.03 12.18 -28.34
C GLN A 271 -1.33 12.89 -28.33
#